data_AF-A0AB73BM38-F1
#
_entry.id   AF-A0AB73BM38-F1
#
_cell.length_a   1.000
_cell.length_b   1.000
_cell.length_c   1.000
_cell.angle_alpha   90.00
_cell.angle_beta   90.00
_cell.angle_gamma   90.00
#
_symmetry.space_group_name_H-M   'P 1'
#
loop_
_entity.id
_entity.type
_entity.pdbx_description
1 polymer ?
#
loop_
_entity_poly.entity_id
_entity_poly.type
_entity_poly.pdbx_seq_one_letter_code
_entity_poly.pdbx_strand_id
1 'polypeptide(L)'
;MTEPPKDLTEQINNDTVLASCKKTLIILSSILLALTFSGAKITEANTFIFKITFTNPLGLSSLMLLAIGYLLIRYNSLSHLYVESFQKQWSEKVISNSFYRNYDHHNDIVSGFIPELFKPYVDLNNERIKRESHDFVEYDLKTQLFFNAYFYLTIHDESGPSEPIKIYLFSSKSRFKLKYLAAISLISYYWLIEQFRHRESLELYGPMFIGFIAVFCSVWSRFNSSI
;
A
#
# COMPACT_ATOMS: atom_id res chain seq x y z
N MET A 1 -9.61 -16.88 -16.72
CA MET A 1 -8.60 -15.88 -17.10
C MET A 1 -9.33 -14.60 -17.41
N THR A 2 -9.38 -13.68 -16.45
CA THR A 2 -10.09 -12.40 -16.56
C THR A 2 -9.03 -11.31 -16.60
N GLU A 3 -9.05 -10.50 -17.65
CA GLU A 3 -8.17 -9.34 -17.81
C GLU A 3 -8.26 -8.43 -16.56
N PRO A 4 -7.15 -7.85 -16.09
CA PRO A 4 -7.20 -6.86 -15.01
C PRO A 4 -8.05 -5.65 -15.47
N PRO A 5 -8.76 -4.98 -14.55
CA PRO A 5 -9.64 -3.86 -14.88
C PRO A 5 -8.84 -2.78 -15.61
N LYS A 6 -9.30 -2.45 -16.82
CA LYS A 6 -8.61 -1.64 -17.84
C LYS A 6 -8.27 -0.20 -17.41
N ASP A 7 -8.81 0.27 -16.28
CA ASP A 7 -8.81 1.68 -15.91
C ASP A 7 -7.55 2.14 -15.14
N LEU A 8 -7.06 1.37 -14.14
CA LEU A 8 -5.92 1.80 -13.31
C LEU A 8 -4.59 1.78 -14.06
N THR A 9 -4.30 0.69 -14.78
CA THR A 9 -3.07 0.59 -15.59
C THR A 9 -3.01 1.71 -16.63
N GLU A 10 -4.13 2.05 -17.27
CA GLU A 10 -4.19 3.12 -18.27
C GLU A 10 -3.98 4.51 -17.64
N GLN A 11 -4.63 4.78 -16.50
CA GLN A 11 -4.43 6.03 -15.76
C GLN A 11 -2.98 6.21 -15.29
N ILE A 12 -2.35 5.16 -14.75
CA ILE A 12 -0.93 5.21 -14.32
C ILE A 12 0.00 5.47 -15.51
N ASN A 13 -0.26 4.85 -16.67
CA ASN A 13 0.57 5.01 -17.85
C ASN A 13 0.42 6.40 -18.50
N ASN A 14 -0.77 6.99 -18.41
CA ASN A 14 -1.06 8.31 -18.98
C ASN A 14 -0.59 9.47 -18.08
N ASP A 15 -0.30 9.22 -16.80
CA ASP A 15 0.23 10.22 -15.88
C ASP A 15 1.73 10.49 -16.12
N THR A 16 1.98 11.48 -16.98
CA THR A 16 3.34 11.92 -17.33
C THR A 16 4.11 12.50 -16.14
N VAL A 17 3.43 13.07 -15.15
CA VAL A 17 4.06 13.69 -13.96
C VAL A 17 4.57 12.60 -13.04
N LEU A 18 3.75 11.58 -12.78
CA LEU A 18 4.14 10.41 -12.01
C LEU A 18 5.27 9.64 -12.71
N ALA A 19 5.17 9.44 -14.03
CA ALA A 19 6.19 8.75 -14.80
C ALA A 19 7.55 9.47 -14.78
N SER A 20 7.56 10.80 -14.90
CA SER A 20 8.78 11.61 -14.83
C SER A 20 9.41 11.59 -13.43
N CYS A 21 8.58 11.72 -12.39
CA CYS A 21 9.03 11.63 -11.00
C CYS A 21 9.62 10.25 -10.68
N LYS A 22 8.94 9.18 -11.10
CA LYS A 22 9.40 7.77 -11.02
C LYS A 22 10.78 7.60 -11.63
N LYS A 23 10.97 8.02 -12.88
CA LYS A 23 12.25 7.89 -13.59
C LYS A 23 13.37 8.64 -12.88
N THR A 24 13.10 9.88 -12.47
CA THR A 24 14.08 10.72 -11.78
C THR A 24 14.51 10.11 -10.44
N LEU A 25 13.54 9.61 -9.66
CA LEU A 25 13.81 8.95 -8.38
C LEU A 25 14.67 7.69 -8.57
N ILE A 26 14.35 6.84 -9.55
CA ILE A 26 15.11 5.61 -9.83
C ILE A 26 16.54 5.96 -10.26
N ILE A 27 16.70 6.89 -11.20
CA ILE A 27 18.03 7.28 -11.72
C ILE A 27 18.88 7.85 -10.58
N LEU A 28 18.35 8.81 -9.81
CA LEU A 28 19.11 9.46 -8.74
C LEU A 28 19.48 8.48 -7.62
N SER A 29 18.55 7.60 -7.24
CA SER A 29 18.80 6.54 -6.25
C SER A 29 19.85 5.54 -6.72
N SER A 30 19.82 5.17 -8.00
CA SER A 30 20.80 4.26 -8.61
C SER A 30 22.19 4.89 -8.65
N ILE A 31 22.30 6.18 -8.95
CA ILE A 31 23.58 6.92 -8.90
C ILE A 31 24.10 6.95 -7.47
N LEU A 32 23.26 7.24 -6.46
CA LEU A 32 23.69 7.24 -5.07
C LEU A 32 24.16 5.84 -4.63
N LEU A 33 23.46 4.78 -5.02
CA LEU A 33 23.87 3.40 -4.78
C LEU A 33 25.21 3.08 -5.43
N ALA A 34 25.39 3.45 -6.71
CA ALA A 34 26.65 3.27 -7.39
C ALA A 34 27.80 3.98 -6.68
N LEU A 35 27.60 5.24 -6.26
CA LEU A 35 28.62 6.00 -5.52
C LEU A 35 28.95 5.39 -4.15
N THR A 36 27.96 4.89 -3.43
CA THR A 36 28.14 4.29 -2.10
C THR A 36 28.82 2.92 -2.16
N PHE A 37 28.49 2.08 -3.14
CA PHE A 37 29.09 0.75 -3.28
C PHE A 37 30.43 0.72 -4.04
N SER A 38 30.62 1.59 -5.04
CA SER A 38 31.85 1.57 -5.85
C SER A 38 33.05 2.25 -5.21
N GLY A 39 32.85 2.99 -4.11
CA GLY A 39 33.90 3.84 -3.52
C GLY A 39 34.48 4.86 -4.50
N ALA A 40 33.78 5.13 -5.61
CA ALA A 40 34.28 5.95 -6.70
C ALA A 40 34.54 7.37 -6.22
N LYS A 41 35.83 7.70 -6.05
CA LYS A 41 36.30 9.08 -5.93
C LYS A 41 36.29 9.68 -7.34
N ILE A 42 35.66 10.83 -7.50
CA ILE A 42 35.70 11.58 -8.77
C ILE A 42 37.13 12.10 -8.93
N THR A 43 37.98 11.36 -9.64
CA THR A 43 39.44 11.54 -9.55
C THR A 43 40.07 12.56 -10.49
N GLU A 44 39.54 12.87 -11.68
CA GLU A 44 40.00 14.05 -12.49
C GLU A 44 39.27 14.14 -13.85
N ALA A 45 39.25 15.32 -14.48
CA ALA A 45 38.74 15.55 -15.85
C ALA A 45 39.35 16.79 -16.54
N ASN A 46 39.51 16.68 -17.87
CA ASN A 46 40.04 17.69 -18.78
C ASN A 46 39.06 18.83 -19.15
N THR A 47 39.64 19.89 -19.69
CA THR A 47 39.41 21.35 -19.55
C THR A 47 38.25 22.04 -20.31
N PHE A 48 37.20 21.38 -20.83
CA PHE A 48 36.31 22.08 -21.79
C PHE A 48 34.78 22.03 -21.60
N ILE A 49 34.28 21.48 -20.50
CA ILE A 49 32.86 21.60 -20.14
C ILE A 49 32.83 22.18 -18.73
N PHE A 50 32.13 23.29 -18.51
CA PHE A 50 31.96 23.91 -17.18
C PHE A 50 31.56 22.83 -16.17
N LYS A 51 32.54 22.32 -15.41
CA LYS A 51 32.38 21.23 -14.47
C LYS A 51 32.36 21.84 -13.09
N ILE A 52 31.20 21.81 -12.44
CA ILE A 52 31.07 22.20 -11.03
C ILE A 52 31.95 21.23 -10.22
N THR A 53 33.09 21.72 -9.73
CA THR A 53 34.03 20.95 -8.91
C THR A 53 33.54 20.93 -7.48
N PHE A 54 32.98 19.80 -7.04
CA PHE A 54 32.60 19.61 -5.66
C PHE A 54 33.85 19.29 -4.84
N THR A 55 34.38 20.30 -4.15
CA THR A 55 35.52 20.16 -3.22
C THR A 55 35.21 19.27 -2.02
N ASN A 56 33.92 19.03 -1.74
CA ASN A 56 33.45 18.17 -0.66
C ASN A 56 32.57 17.02 -1.20
N PRO A 57 33.13 15.83 -1.47
CA PRO A 57 32.36 14.68 -1.95
C PRO A 57 31.27 14.24 -0.96
N LEU A 58 31.49 14.42 0.36
CA LEU A 58 30.47 14.16 1.38
C LEU A 58 29.30 15.15 1.29
N GLY A 59 29.56 16.39 0.89
CA GLY A 59 28.54 17.41 0.62
C GLY A 59 27.65 17.02 -0.54
N LEU A 60 28.23 16.50 -1.64
CA LEU A 60 27.47 16.03 -2.80
C LEU A 60 26.57 14.83 -2.44
N SER A 61 27.10 13.81 -1.74
CA SER A 61 26.29 12.67 -1.30
C SER A 61 25.16 13.07 -0.35
N SER A 62 25.38 14.09 0.48
CA SER A 62 24.34 14.62 1.40
C SER A 62 23.27 15.39 0.64
N LEU A 63 23.64 16.17 -0.38
CA LEU A 63 22.70 16.86 -1.26
C LEU A 63 21.86 15.85 -2.06
N MET A 64 22.47 14.78 -2.56
CA MET A 64 21.75 13.69 -3.23
C MET A 64 20.76 12.99 -2.29
N LEU A 65 21.14 12.74 -1.04
CA LEU A 65 20.23 12.19 -0.02
C LEU A 65 19.02 13.09 0.21
N LEU A 66 19.23 14.40 0.33
CA LEU A 66 18.13 15.37 0.49
C LEU A 66 17.22 15.40 -0.74
N ALA A 67 17.80 15.37 -1.94
CA ALA A 67 17.05 15.33 -3.18
C ALA A 67 16.21 14.04 -3.30
N ILE A 68 16.77 12.88 -2.94
CA ILE A 68 16.02 11.60 -2.90
C ILE A 68 14.93 11.66 -1.84
N GLY A 69 15.20 12.22 -0.66
CA GLY A 69 14.19 12.40 0.40
C GLY A 69 13.00 13.25 -0.06
N TYR A 70 13.27 14.39 -0.72
CA TYR A 70 12.24 15.22 -1.32
C TYR A 70 11.45 14.46 -2.41
N LEU A 71 12.15 13.74 -3.29
CA LEU A 71 11.50 12.96 -4.35
C LEU A 71 10.66 11.81 -3.78
N LEU A 72 11.07 11.17 -2.69
CA LEU A 72 10.27 10.15 -1.99
C LEU A 72 8.97 10.73 -1.45
N ILE A 73 9.03 11.88 -0.77
CA ILE A 73 7.85 12.57 -0.24
C ILE A 73 6.90 12.95 -1.38
N ARG A 74 7.44 13.58 -2.43
CA ARG A 74 6.67 14.00 -3.60
C ARG A 74 6.05 12.80 -4.32
N TYR A 75 6.83 11.74 -4.54
CA TYR A 75 6.34 10.53 -5.19
C TYR A 75 5.23 9.88 -4.37
N ASN A 76 5.40 9.73 -3.06
CA ASN A 76 4.36 9.19 -2.17
C ASN A 76 3.07 10.01 -2.22
N SER A 77 3.17 11.33 -2.27
CA SER A 77 1.99 12.21 -2.41
C SER A 77 1.26 12.01 -3.73
N LEU A 78 1.99 11.79 -4.83
CA LEU A 78 1.40 11.59 -6.16
C LEU A 78 0.84 10.18 -6.33
N SER A 79 1.53 9.16 -5.79
CA SER A 79 1.12 7.76 -5.92
C SER A 79 -0.02 7.38 -4.97
N HIS A 80 -0.31 8.20 -3.95
CA HIS A 80 -1.29 7.87 -2.90
C HIS A 80 -2.67 7.49 -3.45
N LEU A 81 -3.20 8.25 -4.40
CA LEU A 81 -4.53 7.99 -4.99
C LEU A 81 -4.58 6.63 -5.70
N TYR A 82 -3.54 6.31 -6.47
CA TYR A 82 -3.43 5.02 -7.16
C TYR A 82 -3.24 3.86 -6.18
N VAL A 83 -2.49 4.07 -5.10
CA VAL A 83 -2.32 3.11 -4.02
C VAL A 83 -3.65 2.82 -3.32
N GLU A 84 -4.44 3.85 -3.01
CA GLU A 84 -5.76 3.67 -2.39
C GLU A 84 -6.72 2.91 -3.31
N SER A 85 -6.76 3.25 -4.60
CA SER A 85 -7.58 2.52 -5.59
C SER A 85 -7.16 1.07 -5.73
N PHE A 86 -5.84 0.79 -5.78
CA PHE A 86 -5.32 -0.57 -5.81
C PHE A 86 -5.68 -1.36 -4.54
N GLN A 87 -5.58 -0.72 -3.36
CA GLN A 87 -5.97 -1.32 -2.10
C GLN A 87 -7.46 -1.64 -2.04
N LYS A 88 -8.32 -0.79 -2.61
CA LYS A 88 -9.77 -1.04 -2.69
C LYS A 88 -10.10 -2.25 -3.55
N GLN A 89 -9.53 -2.35 -4.75
CA GLN A 89 -9.75 -3.52 -5.61
C GLN A 89 -9.27 -4.82 -4.98
N TRP A 90 -8.15 -4.76 -4.27
CA TRP A 90 -7.63 -5.88 -3.52
C TRP A 90 -8.55 -6.28 -2.34
N SER A 91 -9.05 -5.29 -1.59
CA SER A 91 -9.87 -5.54 -0.41
C SER A 91 -11.21 -6.18 -0.75
N GLU A 92 -11.83 -5.76 -1.85
CA GLU A 92 -13.04 -6.39 -2.42
C GLU A 92 -12.82 -7.88 -2.75
N LYS A 93 -11.66 -8.23 -3.33
CA LYS A 93 -11.31 -9.63 -3.61
C LYS A 93 -11.10 -10.46 -2.34
N VAL A 94 -10.53 -9.88 -1.30
CA VAL A 94 -10.36 -10.56 -0.02
C VAL A 94 -11.71 -10.80 0.66
N ILE A 95 -12.58 -9.79 0.68
CA ILE A 95 -13.92 -9.87 1.28
C ILE A 95 -14.80 -10.91 0.57
N SER A 96 -14.72 -11.00 -0.76
CA SER A 96 -15.51 -11.96 -1.55
C SER A 96 -15.09 -13.42 -1.37
N ASN A 97 -13.99 -13.71 -0.66
CA ASN A 97 -13.61 -15.07 -0.34
C ASN A 97 -14.60 -15.70 0.65
N SER A 98 -15.01 -16.94 0.37
CA SER A 98 -15.93 -17.76 1.20
C SER A 98 -15.59 -17.81 2.69
N PHE A 99 -14.31 -17.69 3.06
CA PHE A 99 -13.87 -17.62 4.45
C PHE A 99 -14.39 -16.35 5.16
N TYR A 100 -14.37 -15.22 4.45
CA TYR A 100 -14.76 -13.91 4.97
C TYR A 100 -16.28 -13.70 4.89
N ARG A 101 -16.85 -14.00 3.73
CA ARG A 101 -18.27 -13.88 3.45
C ARG A 101 -18.73 -15.08 2.62
N ASN A 102 -19.67 -15.83 3.16
CA ASN A 102 -20.40 -16.85 2.42
C ASN A 102 -21.90 -16.54 2.52
N TYR A 103 -22.54 -16.39 1.37
CA TYR A 103 -23.96 -16.07 1.29
C TYR A 103 -24.72 -17.31 0.85
N ASP A 104 -25.53 -17.87 1.75
CA ASP A 104 -26.40 -18.99 1.44
C ASP A 104 -27.72 -18.48 0.84
N HIS A 105 -27.88 -18.64 -0.47
CA HIS A 105 -29.08 -18.23 -1.22
C HIS A 105 -30.36 -18.95 -0.77
N HIS A 106 -30.25 -20.13 -0.14
CA HIS A 106 -31.44 -20.92 0.21
C HIS A 106 -32.08 -20.45 1.52
N ASN A 107 -31.24 -20.04 2.48
CA ASN A 107 -31.68 -19.62 3.80
C ASN A 107 -31.63 -18.09 3.99
N ASP A 108 -31.11 -17.35 2.99
CA ASP A 108 -30.82 -15.93 3.08
C ASP A 108 -29.97 -15.61 4.32
N ILE A 109 -28.93 -16.43 4.58
CA ILE A 109 -28.04 -16.28 5.74
C ILE A 109 -26.66 -15.86 5.26
N VAL A 110 -26.14 -14.77 5.84
CA VAL A 110 -24.75 -14.37 5.69
C VAL A 110 -23.94 -15.08 6.78
N SER A 111 -23.05 -15.97 6.36
CA SER A 111 -22.11 -16.70 7.21
C SER A 111 -20.66 -16.31 6.88
N GLY A 112 -19.71 -16.60 7.78
CA GLY A 112 -18.29 -16.29 7.59
C GLY A 112 -17.69 -15.51 8.75
N PHE A 113 -16.43 -15.07 8.57
CA PHE A 113 -15.71 -14.31 9.60
C PHE A 113 -16.29 -12.90 9.83
N ILE A 114 -16.80 -12.25 8.78
CA ILE A 114 -17.33 -10.86 8.87
C ILE A 114 -18.61 -10.78 9.71
N PRO A 115 -19.66 -11.60 9.48
CA PRO A 115 -20.85 -11.61 10.34
C PRO A 115 -20.55 -11.94 11.81
N GLU A 116 -19.57 -12.82 12.07
CA GLU A 116 -19.13 -13.16 13.43
C GLU A 116 -18.40 -11.98 14.10
N LEU A 117 -17.62 -11.22 13.34
CA LEU A 117 -16.92 -10.01 13.81
C LEU A 117 -17.88 -8.84 14.08
N PHE A 118 -18.91 -8.69 13.26
CA PHE A 118 -19.86 -7.57 13.35
C PHE A 118 -20.99 -7.82 14.33
N LYS A 119 -21.25 -9.07 14.73
CA LYS A 119 -22.29 -9.46 15.69
C LYS A 119 -22.41 -8.58 16.95
N PRO A 120 -21.33 -8.07 17.57
CA PRO A 120 -21.43 -7.17 18.72
C PRO A 120 -21.98 -5.77 18.40
N TYR A 121 -21.94 -5.36 17.13
CA TYR A 121 -22.33 -4.04 16.66
C TYR A 121 -23.64 -4.08 15.87
N VAL A 122 -23.76 -5.02 14.92
CA VAL A 122 -24.90 -5.19 14.03
C VAL A 122 -25.11 -6.67 13.74
N ASP A 123 -26.35 -7.14 13.82
CA ASP A 123 -26.72 -8.46 13.31
C ASP A 123 -27.05 -8.36 11.82
N LEU A 124 -26.09 -8.76 10.97
CA LEU A 124 -26.25 -8.80 9.51
C LEU A 124 -27.38 -9.75 9.05
N ASN A 125 -27.88 -10.62 9.93
CA ASN A 125 -28.97 -11.53 9.61
C ASN A 125 -30.36 -11.00 9.97
N ASN A 126 -30.47 -9.79 10.51
CA ASN A 126 -31.74 -9.16 10.86
C ASN A 126 -32.60 -8.88 9.61
N GLU A 127 -33.90 -9.19 9.67
CA GLU A 127 -34.83 -9.05 8.54
C GLU A 127 -35.02 -7.59 8.09
N ARG A 128 -34.83 -6.61 8.98
CA ARG A 128 -34.93 -5.17 8.65
C ARG A 128 -33.90 -4.76 7.59
N ILE A 129 -32.65 -5.11 7.83
CA ILE A 129 -31.50 -4.84 6.93
C ILE A 129 -31.61 -5.61 5.60
N LYS A 130 -32.39 -6.71 5.57
CA LYS A 130 -32.55 -7.56 4.37
C LYS A 130 -33.71 -7.17 3.48
N ARG A 131 -34.79 -6.58 4.02
CA ARG A 131 -36.01 -6.25 3.27
C ARG A 131 -36.16 -4.78 2.93
N GLU A 132 -35.62 -3.86 3.72
CA GLU A 132 -35.80 -2.43 3.49
C GLU A 132 -34.74 -1.93 2.50
N SER A 133 -35.20 -1.35 1.38
CA SER A 133 -34.32 -0.83 0.32
C SER A 133 -33.45 0.36 0.76
N HIS A 134 -33.73 0.92 1.94
CA HIS A 134 -33.07 2.11 2.50
C HIS A 134 -32.05 1.74 3.59
N ASP A 135 -32.19 0.56 4.21
CA ASP A 135 -31.36 0.09 5.31
C ASP A 135 -30.33 -0.92 4.80
N PHE A 136 -29.14 -0.46 4.43
CA PHE A 136 -28.05 -1.33 3.99
C PHE A 136 -26.78 -1.11 4.80
N VAL A 137 -26.02 -2.19 4.95
CA VAL A 137 -24.75 -2.18 5.67
C VAL A 137 -23.61 -2.21 4.65
N GLU A 138 -22.84 -1.13 4.63
CA GLU A 138 -21.64 -1.02 3.82
C GLU A 138 -20.42 -1.30 4.71
N TYR A 139 -19.52 -2.14 4.23
CA TYR A 139 -18.26 -2.38 4.92
C TYR A 139 -17.09 -2.54 3.96
N ASP A 140 -16.02 -1.83 4.30
CA ASP A 140 -14.79 -1.82 3.53
C ASP A 140 -13.61 -2.24 4.39
N LEU A 141 -12.81 -3.18 3.87
CA LEU A 141 -11.55 -3.57 4.49
C LEU A 141 -10.48 -2.55 4.06
N LYS A 142 -10.00 -1.74 5.01
CA LYS A 142 -8.80 -0.92 4.81
C LYS A 142 -7.60 -1.61 5.44
N THR A 143 -6.56 -1.78 4.64
CA THR A 143 -5.28 -2.28 5.12
C THR A 143 -4.29 -1.13 5.21
N GLN A 144 -3.77 -0.90 6.41
CA GLN A 144 -2.54 -0.13 6.57
C GLN A 144 -1.34 -1.06 6.52
N LEU A 145 -0.16 -0.49 6.25
CA LEU A 145 1.11 -1.22 6.17
C LEU A 145 1.27 -2.20 7.35
N PHE A 146 1.48 -3.48 7.01
CA PHE A 146 1.86 -4.57 7.92
C PHE A 146 0.88 -4.84 9.07
N PHE A 147 -0.33 -5.32 8.76
CA PHE A 147 -1.22 -6.00 9.75
C PHE A 147 -2.13 -5.12 10.60
N ASN A 148 -2.11 -3.78 10.47
CA ASN A 148 -3.15 -2.92 11.06
C ASN A 148 -4.36 -2.81 10.13
N ALA A 149 -4.95 -3.96 9.82
CA ALA A 149 -6.15 -4.06 9.00
C ALA A 149 -7.39 -3.80 9.86
N TYR A 150 -8.32 -3.01 9.34
CA TYR A 150 -9.57 -2.69 10.01
C TYR A 150 -10.71 -2.63 8.99
N PHE A 151 -11.92 -2.91 9.46
CA PHE A 151 -13.14 -2.73 8.69
C PHE A 151 -13.76 -1.38 9.06
N TYR A 152 -14.13 -0.60 8.06
CA TYR A 152 -15.15 0.42 8.25
C TYR A 152 -16.52 -0.25 8.17
N LEU A 153 -17.38 0.05 9.12
CA LEU A 153 -18.78 -0.34 9.11
C LEU A 153 -19.63 0.93 9.07
N THR A 154 -20.37 1.12 7.99
CA THR A 154 -21.33 2.22 7.84
C THR A 154 -22.71 1.61 7.72
N ILE A 155 -23.61 2.02 8.61
CA ILE A 155 -25.01 1.64 8.58
C ILE A 155 -25.76 2.80 7.94
N HIS A 156 -26.39 2.54 6.81
CA HIS A 156 -27.30 3.49 6.18
C HIS A 156 -28.71 3.21 6.72
N ASP A 157 -29.38 4.24 7.21
CA ASP A 157 -30.76 4.23 7.72
C ASP A 157 -31.51 5.39 7.01
N GLU A 158 -32.82 5.46 7.10
CA GLU A 158 -33.66 6.55 6.52
C GLU A 158 -33.22 7.95 6.99
N SER A 159 -32.51 8.04 8.12
CA SER A 159 -31.97 9.28 8.69
C SER A 159 -30.61 9.72 8.10
N GLY A 160 -30.04 8.93 7.18
CA GLY A 160 -28.72 9.13 6.59
C GLY A 160 -27.64 8.17 7.13
N PRO A 161 -26.41 8.26 6.60
CA PRO A 161 -25.32 7.36 6.99
C PRO A 161 -24.89 7.60 8.44
N SER A 162 -24.88 6.54 9.23
CA SER A 162 -24.29 6.56 10.57
C SER A 162 -22.78 6.82 10.52
N GLU A 163 -22.22 7.37 11.59
CA GLU A 163 -20.77 7.55 11.69
C GLU A 163 -20.03 6.22 11.49
N PRO A 164 -18.97 6.18 10.66
CA PRO A 164 -18.31 4.95 10.29
C PRO A 164 -17.56 4.36 11.50
N ILE A 165 -17.97 3.15 11.91
CA ILE A 165 -17.38 2.45 13.04
C ILE A 165 -16.12 1.72 12.56
N LYS A 166 -14.97 2.01 13.18
CA LYS A 166 -13.70 1.32 12.91
C LYS A 166 -13.60 0.06 13.74
N ILE A 167 -13.65 -1.09 13.09
CA ILE A 167 -13.51 -2.40 13.73
C ILE A 167 -12.14 -2.95 13.39
N TYR A 168 -11.21 -2.85 14.34
CA TYR A 168 -9.89 -3.44 14.19
C TYR A 168 -9.99 -4.96 14.27
N LEU A 169 -9.26 -5.65 13.38
CA LEU A 169 -9.08 -7.09 13.47
C LEU A 169 -8.46 -7.48 14.83
N PHE A 170 -7.58 -6.64 15.40
CA PHE A 170 -6.89 -6.88 16.68
C PHE A 170 -7.74 -6.57 17.95
N SER A 171 -9.08 -6.51 17.86
CA SER A 171 -9.91 -6.30 19.05
C SER A 171 -9.94 -7.55 19.94
N SER A 172 -9.19 -7.46 21.04
CA SER A 172 -8.79 -8.47 22.05
C SER A 172 -9.89 -9.34 22.73
N LYS A 173 -11.16 -9.29 22.30
CA LYS A 173 -12.27 -9.94 23.03
C LYS A 173 -12.81 -11.26 22.48
N SER A 174 -12.22 -11.86 21.43
CA SER A 174 -12.79 -13.06 20.81
C SER A 174 -12.23 -14.39 21.35
N ARG A 175 -13.13 -15.36 21.62
CA ARG A 175 -12.86 -16.77 21.93
C ARG A 175 -12.19 -17.55 20.78
N PHE A 176 -11.95 -16.94 19.62
CA PHE A 176 -11.62 -17.61 18.37
C PHE A 176 -10.26 -17.22 17.77
N LYS A 177 -9.17 -17.36 18.56
CA LYS A 177 -7.79 -17.05 18.13
C LYS A 177 -7.35 -17.78 16.85
N LEU A 178 -7.83 -19.01 16.62
CA LEU A 178 -7.47 -19.80 15.44
C LEU A 178 -8.09 -19.25 14.15
N LYS A 179 -9.39 -18.91 14.16
CA LYS A 179 -10.04 -18.26 13.01
C LYS A 179 -9.41 -16.90 12.71
N TYR A 180 -9.00 -16.18 13.74
CA TYR A 180 -8.31 -14.90 13.61
C TYR A 180 -6.94 -15.03 12.93
N LEU A 181 -6.11 -15.97 13.37
CA LEU A 181 -4.83 -16.25 12.72
C LEU A 181 -5.01 -16.70 11.27
N ALA A 182 -6.03 -17.52 11.00
CA ALA A 182 -6.39 -17.91 9.63
C ALA A 182 -6.78 -16.69 8.77
N ALA A 183 -7.57 -15.76 9.32
CA ALA A 183 -7.93 -14.51 8.64
C ALA A 183 -6.68 -13.69 8.26
N ILE A 184 -5.80 -13.42 9.23
CA ILE A 184 -4.56 -12.69 8.98
C ILE A 184 -3.69 -13.42 7.96
N SER A 185 -3.53 -14.74 8.11
CA SER A 185 -2.74 -15.53 7.17
C SER A 185 -3.30 -15.42 5.76
N LEU A 186 -4.63 -15.42 5.60
CA LEU A 186 -5.27 -15.29 4.30
C LEU A 186 -5.07 -13.88 3.73
N ILE A 187 -5.30 -12.84 4.53
CA ILE A 187 -4.99 -11.44 4.15
C ILE A 187 -3.54 -11.31 3.70
N SER A 188 -2.60 -11.87 4.46
CA SER A 188 -1.17 -11.78 4.18
C SER A 188 -0.81 -12.55 2.91
N TYR A 189 -1.39 -13.73 2.71
CA TYR A 189 -1.19 -14.54 1.50
C TYR A 189 -1.69 -13.81 0.25
N TYR A 190 -2.93 -13.31 0.28
CA TYR A 190 -3.50 -12.53 -0.82
C TYR A 190 -2.73 -11.24 -1.05
N TRP A 191 -2.29 -10.56 0.01
CA TRP A 191 -1.48 -9.36 -0.10
C TRP A 191 -0.15 -9.65 -0.80
N LEU A 192 0.62 -10.64 -0.33
CA LEU A 192 1.90 -11.00 -0.93
C LEU A 192 1.76 -11.39 -2.40
N ILE A 193 0.80 -12.25 -2.74
CA ILE A 193 0.57 -12.63 -4.12
C ILE A 193 0.24 -11.42 -4.98
N GLU A 194 -0.64 -10.54 -4.53
CA GLU A 194 -1.07 -9.40 -5.32
C GLU A 194 0.05 -8.36 -5.47
N GLN A 195 0.95 -8.22 -4.50
CA GLN A 195 2.15 -7.39 -4.64
C GLN A 195 3.13 -7.93 -5.69
N PHE A 196 3.33 -9.25 -5.78
CA PHE A 196 4.28 -9.83 -6.75
C PHE A 196 3.66 -10.12 -8.12
N ARG A 197 2.35 -10.36 -8.19
CA ARG A 197 1.65 -10.79 -9.41
C ARG A 197 1.19 -9.62 -10.26
N HIS A 198 0.84 -8.49 -9.66
CA HIS A 198 0.36 -7.32 -10.42
C HIS A 198 1.48 -6.35 -10.72
N ARG A 199 1.66 -6.06 -12.00
CA ARG A 199 2.61 -5.05 -12.49
C ARG A 199 2.38 -3.68 -11.83
N GLU A 200 1.12 -3.30 -11.60
CA GLU A 200 0.72 -2.04 -10.97
C GLU A 200 1.34 -1.86 -9.59
N SER A 201 1.37 -2.92 -8.77
CA SER A 201 2.02 -2.88 -7.46
C SER A 201 3.52 -2.58 -7.60
N LEU A 202 4.22 -3.30 -8.48
CA LEU A 202 5.66 -3.08 -8.68
C LEU A 202 5.95 -1.67 -9.20
N GLU A 203 5.08 -1.15 -10.07
CA GLU A 203 5.22 0.21 -10.60
C GLU A 203 4.97 1.31 -9.58
N LEU A 204 4.10 1.07 -8.60
CA LEU A 204 3.78 1.99 -7.52
C LEU A 204 4.80 1.90 -6.36
N TYR A 205 5.13 0.69 -5.91
CA TYR A 205 5.99 0.51 -4.73
C TYR A 205 7.47 0.41 -5.07
N GLY A 206 7.83 -0.07 -6.27
CA GLY A 206 9.22 -0.27 -6.68
C GLY A 206 10.11 0.97 -6.55
N PRO A 207 9.70 2.15 -7.05
CA PRO A 207 10.50 3.37 -6.94
C PRO A 207 10.75 3.78 -5.48
N MET A 208 9.76 3.60 -4.61
CA MET A 208 9.91 3.84 -3.17
C MET A 208 10.90 2.86 -2.54
N PHE A 209 10.80 1.56 -2.85
CA PHE A 209 11.75 0.56 -2.35
C PHE A 209 13.19 0.88 -2.74
N ILE A 210 13.43 1.22 -4.01
CA ILE A 210 14.78 1.59 -4.49
C ILE A 210 15.29 2.84 -3.77
N GLY A 211 14.44 3.87 -3.62
CA GLY A 211 14.81 5.10 -2.90
C GLY A 211 15.11 4.86 -1.42
N PHE A 212 14.30 4.06 -0.72
CA PHE A 212 14.54 3.69 0.67
C PHE A 212 15.81 2.86 0.83
N ILE A 213 16.08 1.90 -0.06
CA ILE A 213 17.32 1.12 -0.06
C ILE A 213 18.53 2.03 -0.27
N ALA A 214 18.45 2.98 -1.22
CA ALA A 214 19.54 3.92 -1.47
C ALA A 214 19.83 4.81 -0.25
N VAL A 215 18.80 5.33 0.40
CA VAL A 215 18.94 6.11 1.64
C VAL A 215 19.52 5.24 2.75
N PHE A 216 18.98 4.04 2.97
CA PHE A 216 19.43 3.12 4.00
C PHE A 216 20.91 2.73 3.81
N CYS A 217 21.30 2.30 2.61
CA CYS A 217 22.69 1.95 2.30
C CYS A 217 23.66 3.12 2.50
N SER A 218 23.26 4.32 2.07
CA SER A 218 24.09 5.53 2.23
C SER A 218 24.24 5.94 3.70
N VAL A 219 23.16 5.87 4.48
CA VAL A 219 23.20 6.13 5.93
C VAL A 219 24.03 5.07 6.65
N TRP A 220 23.83 3.80 6.34
CA TRP A 220 24.58 2.68 6.90
C TRP A 220 26.09 2.79 6.62
N SER A 221 26.46 3.11 5.38
CA SER A 221 27.85 3.33 4.98
C SER A 221 28.51 4.47 5.77
N ARG A 222 27.77 5.53 6.11
CA ARG A 222 28.29 6.64 6.93
C ARG A 222 28.50 6.26 8.39
N PHE A 223 27.62 5.42 8.94
CA PHE A 223 27.73 4.96 10.34
C PHE A 223 28.82 3.90 10.52
N ASN A 224 29.07 3.05 9.52
CA ASN A 224 30.10 2.00 9.56
C ASN A 224 31.36 2.34 8.76
N SER A 225 31.88 3.56 8.89
CA SER A 225 33.07 4.03 8.18
C SER A 225 34.41 3.39 8.61
N SER A 226 34.39 2.29 9.36
CA SER A 226 35.55 1.58 9.90
C SER A 226 35.86 0.22 9.25
N ILE A 227 35.29 -0.07 8.07
CA ILE A 227 35.68 -1.19 7.19
C ILE A 227 36.01 -0.59 5.83
#